data_AF-A0A7J3HNR1-F1
#
_entry.id   AF-A0A7J3HNR1-F1
#
_cell.length_a   1.000
_cell.length_b   1.000
_cell.length_c   1.000
_cell.angle_alpha   90.00
_cell.angle_beta   90.00
_cell.angle_gamma   90.00
#
_symmetry.space_group_name_H-M   'P 1'
#
loop_
_entity.id
_entity.type
_entity.pdbx_description
1 polymer ?
#
loop_
_entity_poly.entity_id
_entity_poly.type
_entity_poly.pdbx_seq_one_letter_code
_entity_poly.pdbx_strand_id
1 'polypeptide(L)'
;MSEREVLKHFRRSIPLWAGNSIEVIGIFLGAIMLCLVSLMYNPLLRLLSLFVAWLCFWYFSHCLAHYIVGRFLGVNYLYYYFGRSSLIKLNLRPISFIMKFVPVLGIKIDKASFKNISRYRKAATYASGAFASMLAPLIPFIYSAIYLDLFTTLAFGFITFGNIIFTLYFSSKVGDLSRARKALRQDQNNL
;
A
#
# COMPACT_ATOMS: atom_id res chain seq x y z
N MET A 1 -18.26 -25.22 -4.91
CA MET A 1 -17.07 -24.84 -4.12
C MET A 1 -17.11 -25.68 -2.85
N SER A 2 -16.08 -26.49 -2.59
CA SER A 2 -16.10 -27.49 -1.49
C SER A 2 -16.02 -26.80 -0.13
N GLU A 3 -16.75 -27.31 0.87
CA GLU A 3 -16.77 -26.85 2.27
C GLU A 3 -15.36 -26.68 2.87
N ARG A 4 -14.41 -27.55 2.48
CA ARG A 4 -13.01 -27.46 2.92
C ARG A 4 -12.27 -26.25 2.35
N GLU A 5 -12.64 -25.74 1.18
CA GLU A 5 -12.04 -24.52 0.62
C GLU A 5 -12.59 -23.25 1.28
N VAL A 6 -13.88 -23.24 1.65
CA VAL A 6 -14.53 -22.15 2.39
C VAL A 6 -13.85 -21.98 3.76
N LEU A 7 -13.64 -23.08 4.47
CA LEU A 7 -12.99 -23.08 5.79
C LEU A 7 -11.51 -22.66 5.74
N LYS A 8 -10.79 -23.02 4.67
CA LYS A 8 -9.39 -22.60 4.46
C LYS A 8 -9.27 -21.10 4.15
N HIS A 9 -10.29 -20.51 3.52
CA HIS A 9 -10.36 -19.07 3.25
C HIS A 9 -10.67 -18.27 4.52
N PHE A 10 -11.56 -18.78 5.38
CA PHE A 10 -11.87 -18.20 6.69
C PHE A 10 -10.70 -18.21 7.67
N ARG A 11 -9.80 -19.20 7.59
CA ARG A 11 -8.66 -19.32 8.51
C ARG A 11 -7.57 -18.24 8.31
N ARG A 12 -7.69 -17.37 7.30
CA ARG A 12 -6.78 -16.26 7.02
C ARG A 12 -7.48 -14.91 6.88
N SER A 13 -8.76 -14.80 7.26
CA SER A 13 -9.48 -13.53 7.26
C SER A 13 -9.33 -12.82 8.60
N ILE A 14 -8.94 -11.56 8.54
CA ILE A 14 -8.84 -10.64 9.66
C ILE A 14 -10.08 -9.74 9.59
N PRO A 15 -10.85 -9.55 10.69
CA PRO A 15 -12.02 -8.69 10.67
C PRO A 15 -11.61 -7.24 10.35
N LEU A 16 -12.53 -6.47 9.74
CA LEU A 16 -12.22 -5.12 9.25
C LEU A 16 -11.65 -4.20 10.33
N TRP A 17 -12.22 -4.24 11.54
CA TRP A 17 -11.74 -3.41 12.65
C TRP A 17 -10.28 -3.75 12.99
N ALA A 18 -9.92 -5.04 13.08
CA ALA A 18 -8.57 -5.45 13.42
C ALA A 18 -7.58 -5.11 12.30
N GLY A 19 -7.97 -5.31 11.04
CA GLY A 19 -7.16 -4.93 9.88
C GLY A 19 -6.89 -3.42 9.88
N ASN A 20 -7.93 -2.59 10.01
CA ASN A 20 -7.79 -1.15 10.11
C ASN A 20 -6.92 -0.72 11.30
N SER A 21 -7.09 -1.36 12.47
CA SER A 21 -6.24 -1.09 13.64
C SER A 21 -4.78 -1.40 13.36
N ILE A 22 -4.47 -2.50 12.68
CA ILE A 22 -3.08 -2.83 12.28
C ILE A 22 -2.52 -1.73 11.36
N GLU A 23 -3.27 -1.30 10.35
CA GLU A 23 -2.81 -0.23 9.45
C GLU A 23 -2.56 1.08 10.20
N VAL A 24 -3.49 1.49 11.07
CA VAL A 24 -3.38 2.75 11.83
C VAL A 24 -2.23 2.68 12.84
N ILE A 25 -2.10 1.58 13.58
CA ILE A 25 -0.99 1.37 14.52
C ILE A 25 0.35 1.37 13.77
N GLY A 26 0.40 0.76 12.59
CA GLY A 26 1.59 0.74 11.74
C GLY A 26 2.03 2.14 11.31
N ILE A 27 1.08 3.00 10.88
CA ILE A 27 1.35 4.41 10.56
C ILE A 27 1.80 5.17 11.82
N PHE A 28 1.12 4.96 12.96
CA PHE A 28 1.45 5.61 14.22
C PHE A 28 2.85 5.23 14.71
N LEU A 29 3.23 3.96 14.59
CA LEU A 29 4.59 3.50 14.85
C LEU A 29 5.60 4.20 13.94
N GLY A 30 5.27 4.37 12.65
CA GLY A 30 6.10 5.13 11.73
C GLY A 30 6.30 6.59 12.15
N ALA A 31 5.23 7.24 12.63
CA ALA A 31 5.31 8.60 13.18
C ALA A 31 6.16 8.68 14.44
N ILE A 32 6.01 7.73 15.38
CA ILE A 32 6.86 7.64 16.58
C ILE A 32 8.32 7.48 16.19
N MET A 33 8.64 6.54 15.29
CA MET A 33 10.00 6.33 14.81
C MET A 33 10.58 7.61 14.21
N LEU A 34 9.78 8.33 13.42
CA LEU A 34 10.20 9.61 12.83
C LEU A 34 10.48 10.68 13.89
N CYS A 35 9.67 10.76 14.96
CA CYS A 35 9.93 11.68 16.07
C CYS A 35 11.19 11.30 16.86
N LEU A 36 11.48 10.00 17.01
CA LEU A 36 12.66 9.53 17.75
C LEU A 36 13.97 9.78 17.00
N VAL A 37 13.94 9.94 15.66
CA VAL A 37 15.11 10.20 14.82
C VAL A 37 15.94 11.39 15.34
N SER A 38 15.30 12.48 15.78
CA SER A 38 16.01 13.67 16.29
C SER A 38 16.67 13.45 17.66
N LEU A 39 16.21 12.46 18.43
CA LEU A 39 16.73 12.13 19.75
C LEU A 39 17.92 11.14 19.68
N MET A 40 18.17 10.56 18.51
CA MET A 40 19.20 9.54 18.33
C MET A 40 20.54 10.15 17.94
N TYR A 41 21.55 10.00 18.79
CA TYR A 41 22.93 10.43 18.49
C TYR A 41 23.68 9.48 17.56
N ASN A 42 23.37 8.17 17.61
CA ASN A 42 24.02 7.18 16.78
C ASN A 42 23.48 7.27 15.33
N PRO A 43 24.34 7.52 14.32
CA PRO A 43 23.91 7.73 12.94
C PRO A 43 23.28 6.48 12.31
N LEU A 44 23.73 5.28 12.69
CA LEU A 44 23.15 4.03 12.20
C LEU A 44 21.74 3.81 12.74
N LEU A 45 21.53 3.99 14.05
CA LEU A 45 20.20 3.87 14.65
C LEU A 45 19.22 4.91 14.09
N ARG A 46 19.72 6.12 13.82
CA ARG A 46 18.95 7.19 13.17
C ARG A 46 18.50 6.79 11.77
N LEU A 47 19.42 6.27 10.95
CA LEU A 47 19.12 5.79 9.60
C LEU A 47 18.11 4.63 9.61
N LEU A 48 18.30 3.66 10.51
CA LEU A 48 17.39 2.52 10.66
C LEU A 48 16.00 2.96 11.10
N SER A 49 15.89 3.91 12.04
CA SER A 49 14.59 4.43 12.51
C SER A 49 13.86 5.18 11.40
N LEU A 50 14.58 5.99 10.62
CA LEU A 50 14.02 6.66 9.46
C LEU A 50 13.57 5.65 8.39
N PHE A 51 14.31 4.56 8.22
CA PHE A 51 13.95 3.49 7.28
C PHE A 51 12.70 2.72 7.72
N VAL A 52 12.60 2.40 9.01
CA VAL A 52 11.39 1.80 9.59
C VAL A 52 10.20 2.74 9.44
N ALA A 53 10.37 4.03 9.73
CA ALA A 53 9.32 5.03 9.50
C ALA A 53 8.87 5.04 8.04
N TRP A 54 9.82 5.09 7.10
CA TRP A 54 9.54 5.03 5.67
C TRP A 54 8.76 3.78 5.26
N LEU A 55 9.16 2.60 5.74
CA LEU A 55 8.45 1.35 5.47
C LEU A 55 7.04 1.34 6.05
N CYS A 56 6.86 1.88 7.26
CA CYS A 56 5.55 2.00 7.90
C CYS A 56 4.60 2.88 7.07
N PHE A 57 5.07 4.07 6.67
CA PHE A 57 4.28 4.97 5.82
C PHE A 57 3.99 4.35 4.45
N TRP A 58 4.95 3.62 3.86
CA TRP A 58 4.77 2.99 2.54
C TRP A 58 3.76 1.84 2.54
N TYR A 59 3.89 0.94 3.53
CA TYR A 59 3.14 -0.30 3.58
C TYR A 59 1.72 -0.09 4.11
N PHE A 60 1.60 0.51 5.30
CA PHE A 60 0.32 0.53 6.01
C PHE A 60 -0.66 1.58 5.44
N SER A 61 -0.18 2.58 4.71
CA SER A 61 -1.06 3.54 4.04
C SER A 61 -1.85 2.91 2.89
N HIS A 62 -1.36 1.82 2.30
CA HIS A 62 -1.87 1.29 1.03
C HIS A 62 -3.31 0.78 1.16
N CYS A 63 -3.51 -0.25 1.99
CA CYS A 63 -4.82 -0.86 2.17
C CYS A 63 -5.76 0.05 2.95
N LEU A 64 -5.22 0.86 3.87
CA LEU A 64 -6.00 1.89 4.56
C LEU A 64 -6.57 2.91 3.58
N ALA A 65 -5.80 3.36 2.58
CA ALA A 65 -6.28 4.28 1.55
C ALA A 65 -7.38 3.65 0.69
N HIS A 66 -7.21 2.38 0.28
CA HIS A 66 -8.30 1.64 -0.37
C HIS A 66 -9.57 1.66 0.48
N TYR A 67 -9.46 1.31 1.77
CA TYR A 67 -10.60 1.30 2.68
C TYR A 67 -11.25 2.67 2.79
N ILE A 68 -10.50 3.73 3.16
CA ILE A 68 -11.04 5.07 3.39
C ILE A 68 -11.69 5.62 2.13
N VAL A 69 -10.95 5.63 1.01
CA VAL A 69 -11.45 6.18 -0.26
C VAL A 69 -12.62 5.35 -0.76
N GLY A 70 -12.52 4.02 -0.72
CA GLY A 70 -13.62 3.15 -1.15
C GLY A 70 -14.88 3.35 -0.33
N ARG A 71 -14.79 3.41 1.00
CA ARG A 71 -15.94 3.67 1.88
C ARG A 71 -16.60 5.00 1.57
N PHE A 72 -15.81 6.06 1.40
CA PHE A 72 -16.32 7.38 1.02
C PHE A 72 -17.06 7.36 -0.34
N LEU A 73 -16.61 6.51 -1.27
CA LEU A 73 -17.21 6.36 -2.59
C LEU A 73 -18.34 5.32 -2.67
N GLY A 74 -18.73 4.71 -1.55
CA GLY A 74 -19.83 3.75 -1.45
C GLY A 74 -19.46 2.28 -1.66
N VAL A 75 -18.17 1.93 -1.56
CA VAL A 75 -17.67 0.54 -1.61
C VAL A 75 -17.68 -0.07 -0.21
N ASN A 76 -18.27 -1.25 -0.08
CA ASN A 76 -18.18 -2.05 1.14
C ASN A 76 -17.01 -3.03 1.05
N TYR A 77 -16.51 -3.41 2.23
CA TYR A 77 -15.44 -4.39 2.38
C TYR A 77 -15.92 -5.51 3.28
N LEU A 78 -15.33 -6.70 3.13
CA LEU A 78 -15.73 -7.89 3.89
C LEU A 78 -14.74 -8.19 5.01
N TYR A 79 -13.45 -8.28 4.70
CA TYR A 79 -12.38 -8.62 5.63
C TYR A 79 -11.01 -8.30 5.03
N TYR A 80 -10.00 -8.27 5.88
CA TYR A 80 -8.59 -8.26 5.52
C TYR A 80 -8.04 -9.69 5.38
N TYR A 81 -6.96 -9.88 4.64
CA TYR A 81 -6.32 -11.18 4.47
C TYR A 81 -4.83 -11.04 4.15
N PHE A 82 -4.04 -12.07 4.48
CA PHE A 82 -2.66 -12.15 4.01
C PHE A 82 -2.60 -12.78 2.62
N GLY A 83 -2.23 -11.96 1.64
CA GLY A 83 -2.03 -12.32 0.25
C GLY A 83 -0.57 -12.26 -0.18
N ARG A 84 -0.40 -12.38 -1.49
CA ARG A 84 0.87 -12.14 -2.18
C ARG A 84 0.71 -10.94 -3.10
N SER A 85 1.78 -10.18 -3.29
CA SER A 85 1.78 -9.05 -4.21
C SER A 85 1.46 -9.48 -5.64
N SER A 86 0.71 -8.65 -6.38
CA SER A 86 0.48 -8.83 -7.81
C SER A 86 1.78 -8.73 -8.64
N LEU A 87 2.83 -8.12 -8.07
CA LEU A 87 4.15 -7.96 -8.68
C LEU A 87 4.85 -9.30 -8.96
N ILE A 88 4.48 -10.39 -8.28
CA ILE A 88 4.99 -11.73 -8.59
C ILE A 88 4.71 -12.12 -10.06
N LYS A 89 3.66 -11.56 -10.67
CA LYS A 89 3.29 -11.83 -12.06
C LYS A 89 4.24 -11.22 -13.10
N LEU A 90 5.17 -10.36 -12.69
CA LEU A 90 6.10 -9.67 -13.61
C LEU A 90 7.24 -10.57 -14.11
N ASN A 91 7.42 -11.79 -13.58
CA ASN A 91 8.48 -12.74 -13.96
C ASN A 91 9.91 -12.17 -13.93
N LEU A 92 10.16 -11.05 -13.23
CA LEU A 92 11.49 -10.51 -13.01
C LEU A 92 12.15 -11.24 -11.83
N ARG A 93 13.14 -12.11 -12.10
CA ARG A 93 13.77 -13.01 -11.12
C ARG A 93 14.13 -12.41 -9.75
N PRO A 94 14.82 -11.26 -9.63
CA PRO A 94 15.19 -10.72 -8.32
C PRO A 94 13.96 -10.20 -7.55
N ILE A 95 13.03 -9.53 -8.25
CA ILE A 95 11.83 -8.95 -7.64
C ILE A 95 10.85 -10.07 -7.22
N SER A 96 10.64 -11.07 -8.07
CA SER A 96 9.73 -12.18 -7.78
C SER A 96 10.21 -13.05 -6.62
N PHE A 97 11.53 -13.17 -6.43
CA PHE A 97 12.12 -13.87 -5.28
C PHE A 97 11.84 -13.13 -3.96
N ILE A 98 12.15 -11.83 -3.89
CA ILE A 98 11.94 -11.02 -2.67
C ILE A 98 10.44 -10.95 -2.33
N MET A 99 9.59 -10.64 -3.32
CA MET A 99 8.15 -10.49 -3.12
C MET A 99 7.43 -11.80 -2.75
N LYS A 100 8.10 -12.95 -2.85
CA LYS A 100 7.57 -14.25 -2.39
C LYS A 100 7.52 -14.33 -0.86
N PHE A 101 8.44 -13.64 -0.18
CA PHE A 101 8.60 -13.70 1.27
C PHE A 101 7.93 -12.54 2.01
N VAL A 102 7.58 -11.46 1.31
CA VAL A 102 6.89 -10.32 1.91
C VAL A 102 5.38 -10.59 1.93
N PRO A 103 4.77 -10.89 3.10
CA PRO A 103 3.32 -10.99 3.19
C PRO A 103 2.71 -9.62 2.88
N VAL A 104 1.69 -9.61 2.03
CA VAL A 104 0.94 -8.38 1.74
C VAL A 104 -0.41 -8.48 2.40
N LEU A 105 -0.71 -7.53 3.27
CA LEU A 105 -2.03 -7.33 3.82
C LEU A 105 -2.93 -6.81 2.69
N GLY A 106 -3.99 -7.54 2.37
CA GLY A 106 -4.95 -7.19 1.34
C GLY A 106 -6.35 -7.03 1.93
N ILE A 107 -7.16 -6.15 1.35
CA ILE A 107 -8.55 -5.95 1.77
C ILE A 107 -9.52 -6.51 0.72
N LYS A 108 -10.51 -7.28 1.17
CA LYS A 108 -11.51 -7.91 0.32
C LYS A 108 -12.68 -6.96 0.08
N ILE A 109 -12.85 -6.55 -1.17
CA ILE A 109 -14.00 -5.76 -1.65
C ILE A 109 -15.26 -6.63 -1.72
N ASP A 110 -16.38 -6.09 -1.26
CA ASP A 110 -17.70 -6.64 -1.56
C ASP A 110 -18.08 -6.33 -3.02
N LYS A 111 -18.32 -7.40 -3.80
CA LYS A 111 -18.56 -7.27 -5.24
C LYS A 111 -19.89 -6.57 -5.54
N ALA A 112 -20.91 -6.71 -4.70
CA ALA A 112 -22.23 -6.14 -4.95
C ALA A 112 -22.16 -4.60 -4.87
N SER A 113 -21.66 -4.06 -3.76
CA SER A 113 -21.42 -2.62 -3.63
C SER A 113 -20.46 -2.09 -4.70
N PHE A 114 -19.39 -2.83 -5.00
CA PHE A 114 -18.43 -2.40 -6.02
C PHE A 114 -19.01 -2.36 -7.43
N LYS A 115 -19.93 -3.27 -7.79
CA LYS A 115 -20.57 -3.26 -9.11
C LYS A 115 -21.46 -2.02 -9.30
N ASN A 116 -22.14 -1.60 -8.23
CA ASN A 116 -23.15 -0.54 -8.25
C ASN A 116 -22.58 0.89 -8.31
N ILE A 117 -21.26 1.07 -8.13
CA ILE A 117 -20.63 2.40 -8.23
C ILE A 117 -20.15 2.72 -9.66
N SER A 118 -20.05 4.02 -9.97
CA SER A 118 -19.61 4.50 -11.28
C SER A 118 -18.15 4.11 -11.58
N ARG A 119 -17.79 4.11 -12.87
CA ARG A 119 -16.43 3.78 -13.34
C ARG A 119 -15.35 4.66 -12.72
N TYR A 120 -15.62 5.94 -12.55
CA TYR A 120 -14.68 6.89 -11.94
C TYR A 120 -14.45 6.57 -10.46
N ARG A 121 -15.50 6.19 -9.73
CA ARG A 121 -15.39 5.77 -8.33
C ARG A 121 -14.61 4.46 -8.18
N LYS A 122 -14.84 3.50 -9.10
CA LYS A 122 -14.06 2.26 -9.16
C LYS A 122 -12.58 2.55 -9.41
N ALA A 123 -12.30 3.43 -10.37
CA ALA A 123 -10.94 3.82 -10.72
C ALA A 123 -10.23 4.55 -9.57
N ALA A 124 -10.91 5.49 -8.90
CA ALA A 124 -10.37 6.19 -7.73
C ALA A 124 -10.10 5.21 -6.56
N THR A 125 -11.02 4.27 -6.30
CA THR A 125 -10.83 3.23 -5.28
C THR A 125 -9.58 2.40 -5.58
N TYR A 126 -9.39 1.93 -6.83
CA TYR A 126 -8.16 1.21 -7.19
C TYR A 126 -6.91 2.10 -7.14
N ALA A 127 -6.96 3.34 -7.64
CA ALA A 127 -5.78 4.18 -7.68
C ALA A 127 -5.30 4.61 -6.28
N SER A 128 -6.22 4.71 -5.29
CA SER A 128 -5.93 5.23 -3.95
C SER A 128 -4.78 4.53 -3.23
N GLY A 129 -4.73 3.19 -3.23
CA GLY A 129 -3.64 2.45 -2.58
C GLY A 129 -2.28 2.73 -3.21
N ALA A 130 -2.22 2.74 -4.55
CA ALA A 130 -1.00 3.07 -5.27
C ALA A 130 -0.54 4.51 -4.99
N PHE A 131 -1.46 5.48 -4.99
CA PHE A 131 -1.13 6.87 -4.63
C PHE A 131 -0.66 7.00 -3.18
N ALA A 132 -1.31 6.32 -2.24
CA ALA A 132 -0.87 6.34 -0.84
C ALA A 132 0.55 5.80 -0.67
N SER A 133 0.87 4.65 -1.29
CA SER A 133 2.24 4.09 -1.25
C SER A 133 3.28 4.95 -1.97
N MET A 134 2.88 5.86 -2.86
CA MET A 134 3.79 6.82 -3.49
C MET A 134 3.98 8.06 -2.62
N LEU A 135 2.91 8.58 -2.03
CA LEU A 135 2.89 9.89 -1.38
C LEU A 135 3.20 9.82 0.12
N ALA A 136 2.71 8.81 0.85
CA ALA A 136 2.95 8.70 2.28
C ALA A 136 4.45 8.65 2.66
N PRO A 137 5.32 7.94 1.92
CA PRO A 137 6.76 7.93 2.21
C PRO A 137 7.48 9.25 1.93
N LEU A 138 6.82 10.23 1.29
CA LEU A 138 7.35 11.59 1.20
C LEU A 138 7.45 12.26 2.58
N ILE A 139 6.62 11.86 3.55
CA ILE A 139 6.66 12.43 4.91
C ILE A 139 8.05 12.23 5.56
N PRO A 140 8.57 10.99 5.71
CA PRO A 140 9.90 10.79 6.25
C PRO A 140 11.01 11.38 5.37
N PHE A 141 10.84 11.43 4.05
CA PHE A 141 11.79 12.11 3.17
C PHE A 141 11.85 13.62 3.42
N ILE A 142 10.70 14.30 3.46
CA ILE A 142 10.60 15.74 3.75
C ILE A 142 11.17 16.03 5.14
N TYR A 143 10.87 15.19 6.13
CA TYR A 143 11.46 15.31 7.46
C TYR A 143 13.00 15.24 7.38
N SER A 144 13.55 14.27 6.65
CA SER A 144 15.00 14.17 6.48
C SER A 144 15.60 15.41 5.82
N ALA A 145 14.92 15.95 4.81
CA ALA A 145 15.37 17.14 4.09
C ALA A 145 15.38 18.42 4.94
N ILE A 146 14.51 18.49 5.97
CA ILE A 146 14.43 19.66 6.86
C ILE A 146 15.40 19.52 8.03
N TYR A 147 15.55 18.31 8.60
CA TYR A 147 16.17 18.13 9.92
C TYR A 147 17.48 17.33 9.92
N LEU A 148 17.83 16.66 8.82
CA LEU A 148 18.99 15.76 8.76
C LEU A 148 20.04 16.24 7.77
N ASP A 149 21.19 15.55 7.80
CA ASP A 149 22.30 15.85 6.92
C ASP A 149 21.98 15.51 5.44
N LEU A 150 22.77 16.11 4.54
CA LEU A 150 22.60 15.96 3.10
C LEU A 150 22.72 14.50 2.65
N PHE A 151 23.64 13.73 3.23
CA PHE A 151 23.85 12.35 2.82
C PHE A 151 22.62 11.48 3.15
N THR A 152 22.09 11.57 4.37
CA THR A 152 20.85 10.89 4.76
C THR A 152 19.68 11.30 3.87
N THR A 153 19.55 12.60 3.60
CA THR A 153 18.49 13.15 2.74
C THR A 153 18.57 12.61 1.31
N LEU A 154 19.76 12.59 0.70
CA LEU A 154 19.95 12.08 -0.66
C LEU A 154 19.66 10.59 -0.75
N ALA A 155 20.08 9.81 0.25
CA ALA A 155 19.80 8.38 0.32
C ALA A 155 18.29 8.09 0.34
N PHE A 156 17.53 8.80 1.20
CA PHE A 156 16.08 8.65 1.27
C PHE A 156 15.35 9.27 0.08
N GLY A 157 15.90 10.32 -0.53
CA GLY A 157 15.42 10.85 -1.79
C GLY A 157 15.48 9.79 -2.87
N PHE A 158 16.62 9.12 -3.04
CA PHE A 158 16.78 8.04 -4.02
C PHE A 158 15.78 6.90 -3.79
N ILE A 159 15.62 6.45 -2.54
CA ILE A 159 14.64 5.39 -2.20
C ILE A 159 13.21 5.85 -2.48
N THR A 160 12.84 7.07 -2.10
CA THR A 160 11.47 7.58 -2.21
C THR A 160 11.07 7.82 -3.66
N PHE A 161 11.90 8.53 -4.42
CA PHE A 161 11.65 8.76 -5.84
C PHE A 161 11.77 7.46 -6.65
N GLY A 162 12.71 6.58 -6.28
CA GLY A 162 12.81 5.23 -6.83
C GLY A 162 11.50 4.45 -6.63
N ASN A 163 10.91 4.48 -5.44
CA ASN A 163 9.62 3.86 -5.15
C ASN A 163 8.47 4.46 -5.97
N ILE A 164 8.44 5.79 -6.17
CA ILE A 164 7.43 6.45 -7.00
C ILE A 164 7.54 5.95 -8.45
N ILE A 165 8.73 6.00 -9.03
CA ILE A 165 8.99 5.54 -10.41
C ILE A 165 8.65 4.05 -10.54
N PHE A 166 9.10 3.23 -9.59
CA PHE A 166 8.82 1.80 -9.55
C PHE A 166 7.31 1.53 -9.50
N THR A 167 6.58 2.22 -8.63
CA THR A 167 5.13 2.06 -8.48
C THR A 167 4.39 2.50 -9.73
N LEU A 168 4.74 3.65 -10.31
CA LEU A 168 4.15 4.12 -11.57
C LEU A 168 4.35 3.11 -12.71
N TYR A 169 5.55 2.58 -12.86
CA TYR A 169 5.87 1.64 -13.92
C TYR A 169 5.17 0.29 -13.74
N PHE A 170 5.29 -0.32 -12.55
CA PHE A 170 4.80 -1.69 -12.34
C PHE A 170 3.31 -1.76 -11.98
N SER A 171 2.80 -0.82 -11.18
CA SER A 171 1.37 -0.78 -10.84
C SER A 171 0.51 -0.52 -12.07
N SER A 172 0.99 0.29 -13.03
CA SER A 172 0.28 0.54 -14.28
C SER A 172 0.19 -0.68 -15.21
N LYS A 173 1.10 -1.65 -15.06
CA LYS A 173 1.08 -2.92 -15.82
C LYS A 173 0.22 -3.98 -15.16
N VAL A 174 0.47 -4.28 -13.88
CA VAL A 174 -0.11 -5.46 -13.19
C VAL A 174 -0.79 -5.16 -11.85
N GLY A 175 -0.66 -3.93 -11.34
CA GLY A 175 -1.17 -3.51 -10.04
C GLY A 175 -2.47 -2.72 -10.12
N ASP A 176 -2.67 -1.84 -9.15
CA ASP A 176 -3.95 -1.15 -8.98
C ASP A 176 -4.17 -0.04 -10.01
N LEU A 177 -3.11 0.61 -10.50
CA LEU A 177 -3.24 1.57 -11.61
C LEU A 177 -3.70 0.88 -12.91
N SER A 178 -3.26 -0.36 -13.15
CA SER A 178 -3.76 -1.19 -14.26
C SER A 178 -5.26 -1.48 -14.10
N ARG A 179 -5.70 -1.81 -12.88
CA ARG A 179 -7.12 -2.05 -12.56
C ARG A 179 -7.96 -0.78 -12.69
N ALA A 180 -7.44 0.36 -12.22
CA ALA A 180 -8.08 1.66 -12.36
C ALA A 180 -8.29 2.00 -13.84
N ARG A 181 -7.26 1.84 -14.67
CA ARG A 181 -7.35 2.04 -16.12
C ARG A 181 -8.38 1.10 -16.78
N LYS A 182 -8.40 -0.17 -16.39
CA LYS A 182 -9.41 -1.13 -16.89
C LYS A 182 -10.84 -0.72 -16.50
N ALA A 183 -11.04 -0.26 -15.26
CA ALA A 183 -12.35 0.22 -14.81
C ALA A 183 -12.85 1.40 -15.64
N LEU A 184 -11.97 2.31 -16.05
CA LEU A 184 -12.32 3.44 -16.93
C LEU A 184 -12.65 2.99 -18.37
N ARG A 185 -11.99 1.93 -18.87
CA ARG A 185 -12.18 1.42 -20.25
C ARG A 185 -13.40 0.53 -20.43
N GLN A 186 -13.85 -0.18 -19.40
CA GLN A 186 -14.97 -1.13 -19.50
C GLN A 186 -16.29 -0.51 -19.98
N ASP A 187 -16.39 0.81 -20.02
CA ASP A 187 -17.58 1.55 -20.42
C ASP A 187 -17.42 2.29 -21.77
N GLN A 188 -16.22 2.27 -22.37
CA GLN A 188 -16.05 2.67 -23.78
C GLN A 188 -16.48 1.59 -24.76
N ASN A 189 -16.57 0.33 -24.30
CA ASN A 189 -16.99 -0.81 -25.12
C ASN A 189 -18.51 -1.11 -25.00
N ASN A 190 -19.25 -0.30 -24.24
CA ASN A 190 -20.71 -0.39 -24.07
C ASN A 190 -21.44 0.87 -24.61
N LEU A 191 -20.71 1.72 -25.34
CA LEU A 191 -21.19 2.84 -26.16
C LEU A 191 -20.95 2.47 -27.63
#